data_AF-A0A1H0VI82-F1
#
_entry.id   AF-A0A1H0VI82-F1
#
_cell.length_a   1.000
_cell.length_b   1.000
_cell.length_c   1.000
_cell.angle_alpha   90.00
_cell.angle_beta   90.00
_cell.angle_gamma   90.00
#
_symmetry.space_group_name_H-M   'P 1'
#
loop_
_entity.id
_entity.type
_entity.pdbx_description
1 polymer ?
#
loop_
_entity_poly.entity_id
_entity_poly.type
_entity_poly.pdbx_seq_one_letter_code
_entity_poly.pdbx_strand_id
1 'polypeptide(L)'
;MGRIPAVSLPPVTVCAPDVPCSEECYALKSYRMYPNVRQAWNHNFDLLISDRDKYFSDIEAYLNWKSPRYFRQHVSGDIRDQDYFKRMKSVARSFPGTSFLAFTKRYDLEFGNMPSNLNIVISMWTGETIPDTQDLPKAWMQDGSETKIPDVHFICTGLCDSCYKCWHLTEDGPKDVVLMKH
;
A
#
# COMPACT_ATOMS: atom_id res chain seq x y z
N MET A 1 3.45 0.46 17.13
CA MET A 1 2.94 -0.24 15.93
C MET A 1 1.43 -0.04 15.92
N GLY A 2 0.85 0.32 14.77
CA GLY A 2 -0.60 0.53 14.64
C GLY A 2 -1.38 -0.76 14.91
N ARG A 3 -2.63 -0.63 15.35
CA ARG A 3 -3.52 -1.77 15.64
C ARG A 3 -3.85 -2.61 14.40
N ILE A 4 -3.64 -2.06 13.21
CA ILE A 4 -3.84 -2.75 11.94
C ILE A 4 -2.54 -3.46 11.54
N PRO A 5 -2.57 -4.79 11.35
CA PRO A 5 -1.39 -5.52 10.93
C PRO A 5 -0.97 -5.14 9.51
N ALA A 6 0.34 -5.16 9.29
CA ALA A 6 0.93 -4.85 8.00
C ALA A 6 2.19 -5.66 7.75
N VAL A 7 2.42 -5.99 6.49
CA VAL A 7 3.74 -6.41 5.99
C VAL A 7 4.36 -5.24 5.23
N SER A 8 5.65 -5.00 5.39
CA SER A 8 6.32 -3.84 4.78
C SER A 8 7.74 -4.19 4.36
N LEU A 9 8.23 -3.44 3.40
CA LEU A 9 9.53 -3.62 2.78
C LEU A 9 10.37 -2.34 2.97
N PRO A 10 11.70 -2.42 2.79
CA PRO A 10 12.58 -1.27 2.95
C PRO A 10 12.18 -0.13 2.00
N PRO A 11 12.06 1.12 2.50
CA PRO A 11 11.68 2.26 1.68
C PRO A 11 12.78 2.55 0.65
N VAL A 12 12.40 3.09 -0.51
CA VAL A 12 13.29 3.46 -1.63
C VAL A 12 13.94 2.26 -2.33
N THR A 13 14.44 1.26 -1.61
CA THR A 13 15.13 0.07 -2.18
C THR A 13 14.21 -0.80 -3.03
N VAL A 14 12.95 -0.96 -2.61
CA VAL A 14 12.00 -1.88 -3.26
C VAL A 14 11.07 -1.18 -4.24
N CYS A 15 10.92 0.14 -4.09
CA CYS A 15 10.03 0.98 -4.88
C CYS A 15 10.40 0.98 -6.37
N ALA A 16 9.48 1.46 -7.21
CA ALA A 16 9.80 1.65 -8.62
C ALA A 16 11.05 2.56 -8.78
N PRO A 17 11.88 2.33 -9.81
CA PRO A 17 12.95 3.24 -10.17
C PRO A 17 12.41 4.66 -10.40
N ASP A 18 13.20 5.66 -10.04
CA ASP A 18 12.93 7.08 -10.32
C ASP A 18 11.59 7.62 -9.79
N VAL A 19 11.01 6.97 -8.77
CA VAL A 19 9.81 7.52 -8.10
C VAL A 19 10.15 8.87 -7.45
N PRO A 20 9.36 9.92 -7.70
CA PRO A 20 9.72 11.29 -7.29
C PRO A 20 9.71 11.46 -5.77
N CYS A 21 8.97 10.63 -5.04
CA CYS A 21 8.93 10.67 -3.59
C CYS A 21 10.14 10.00 -2.92
N SER A 22 11.11 9.47 -3.67
CA SER A 22 12.27 8.76 -3.10
C SER A 22 13.16 9.68 -2.25
N GLU A 23 13.35 10.93 -2.66
CA GLU A 23 14.16 11.94 -1.96
C GLU A 23 13.55 12.34 -0.61
N GLU A 24 12.22 12.39 -0.54
CA GLU A 24 11.45 12.82 0.63
C GLU A 24 10.63 11.68 1.26
N CYS A 25 11.07 10.44 1.06
CA CYS A 25 10.28 9.28 1.47
C CYS A 25 10.01 9.27 2.98
N TYR A 26 8.76 9.49 3.38
CA TYR A 26 8.35 9.60 4.79
C TYR A 26 8.73 8.36 5.62
N ALA A 27 8.76 7.18 5.00
CA ALA A 27 9.07 5.92 5.65
C ALA A 27 10.56 5.81 6.07
N LEU A 28 11.46 6.58 5.45
CA LEU A 28 12.87 6.63 5.85
C LEU A 28 13.04 7.08 7.30
N LYS A 29 12.15 7.95 7.81
CA LYS A 29 12.19 8.38 9.22
C LYS A 29 12.04 7.18 10.16
N SER A 30 11.00 6.38 9.96
CA SER A 30 10.74 5.18 10.78
C SER A 30 11.82 4.12 10.60
N TYR A 31 12.28 3.92 9.37
CA TYR A 31 13.36 2.97 9.05
C TYR A 31 14.69 3.34 9.73
N ARG A 32 15.03 4.62 9.81
CA ARG A 32 16.25 5.10 10.48
C ARG A 32 16.10 5.07 12.00
N MET A 33 14.98 5.57 12.51
CA MET A 33 14.75 5.78 13.95
C MET A 33 14.55 4.49 14.74
N TYR A 34 13.86 3.49 14.18
CA TYR A 34 13.46 2.29 14.94
C TYR A 34 14.19 1.03 14.45
N PRO A 35 15.20 0.52 15.20
CA PRO A 35 15.97 -0.65 14.78
C PRO A 35 15.13 -1.90 14.50
N ASN A 36 14.10 -2.16 15.32
CA ASN A 36 13.21 -3.31 15.12
C ASN A 36 12.40 -3.21 13.83
N VAL A 37 11.98 -1.99 13.45
CA VAL A 37 11.28 -1.74 12.19
C VAL A 37 12.21 -2.01 11.01
N ARG A 38 13.43 -1.48 11.06
CA ARG A 38 14.46 -1.73 10.04
C ARG A 38 14.78 -3.21 9.89
N GLN A 39 15.00 -3.91 11.00
CA GLN A 39 15.30 -5.34 10.98
C GLN A 39 14.15 -6.14 10.37
N ALA A 40 12.90 -5.87 10.79
CA ALA A 40 11.74 -6.55 10.25
C ALA A 40 11.57 -6.31 8.75
N TRP A 41 11.74 -5.07 8.27
CA TRP A 41 11.60 -4.76 6.85
C TRP A 41 12.72 -5.36 6.01
N ASN A 42 13.97 -5.34 6.49
CA ASN A 42 15.08 -5.99 5.80
C ASN A 42 14.91 -7.49 5.76
N HIS A 43 14.52 -8.12 6.88
CA HIS A 43 14.23 -9.55 6.91
C HIS A 43 13.14 -9.94 5.91
N ASN A 44 12.05 -9.16 5.84
CA ASN A 44 10.99 -9.37 4.86
C ASN A 44 11.51 -9.30 3.41
N PHE A 45 12.42 -8.37 3.13
CA PHE A 45 13.01 -8.22 1.80
C PHE A 45 13.98 -9.35 1.49
N ASP A 46 14.85 -9.71 2.41
CA ASP A 46 15.79 -10.82 2.26
C ASP A 46 15.02 -12.13 2.01
N LEU A 47 13.94 -12.37 2.76
CA LEU A 47 13.07 -13.52 2.55
C LEU A 47 12.36 -13.46 1.21
N LEU A 48 11.82 -12.30 0.81
CA LEU A 48 11.20 -12.13 -0.51
C LEU A 48 12.15 -12.47 -1.67
N ILE A 49 13.43 -12.13 -1.54
CA ILE A 49 14.44 -12.37 -2.57
C ILE A 49 14.96 -13.82 -2.54
N SER A 50 15.21 -14.36 -1.34
CA SER A 50 15.78 -15.70 -1.18
C SER A 50 14.74 -16.83 -1.30
N ASP A 51 13.52 -16.60 -0.82
CA ASP A 51 12.43 -17.57 -0.79
C ASP A 51 11.06 -16.86 -0.81
N ARG A 52 10.65 -16.46 -2.01
CA ARG A 52 9.37 -15.76 -2.25
C ARG A 52 8.16 -16.59 -1.82
N ASP A 53 8.20 -17.91 -1.99
CA ASP A 53 7.08 -18.78 -1.61
C ASP A 53 6.91 -18.80 -0.10
N LYS A 54 8.02 -18.90 0.65
CA LYS A 54 7.99 -18.77 2.10
C LYS A 54 7.53 -17.38 2.56
N TYR A 55 7.97 -16.32 1.91
CA TYR A 55 7.51 -14.96 2.24
C TYR A 55 5.98 -14.84 2.23
N PHE A 56 5.32 -15.34 1.17
CA PHE A 56 3.86 -15.33 1.10
C PHE A 56 3.22 -16.35 2.05
N SER A 57 3.80 -17.55 2.20
CA SER A 57 3.30 -18.56 3.15
C SER A 57 3.30 -18.04 4.60
N ASP A 58 4.30 -17.25 5.00
CA ASP A 58 4.37 -16.64 6.33
C ASP A 58 3.27 -15.57 6.52
N ILE A 59 2.93 -14.81 5.46
CA ILE A 59 1.78 -13.89 5.48
C ILE A 59 0.47 -14.66 5.64
N GLU A 60 0.28 -15.74 4.89
CA GLU A 60 -0.93 -16.58 4.98
C GLU A 60 -1.05 -17.25 6.36
N ALA A 61 0.06 -17.74 6.93
CA ALA A 61 0.10 -18.31 8.27
C ALA A 61 -0.32 -17.27 9.33
N TYR A 62 0.16 -16.03 9.21
CA TYR A 62 -0.26 -14.94 10.08
C TYR A 62 -1.76 -14.65 9.94
N LEU A 63 -2.27 -14.56 8.72
CA LEU A 63 -3.69 -14.29 8.45
C LEU A 63 -4.59 -15.41 9.00
N ASN A 64 -4.21 -16.68 8.82
CA ASN A 64 -4.94 -17.81 9.36
C ASN A 64 -4.97 -17.76 10.90
N TRP A 65 -3.84 -17.46 11.54
CA TRP A 65 -3.75 -17.41 13.00
C TRP A 65 -4.50 -16.22 13.61
N LYS A 66 -4.33 -15.01 13.07
CA LYS A 66 -4.90 -13.79 13.65
C LYS A 66 -6.30 -13.46 13.13
N SER A 67 -6.66 -13.95 11.95
CA SER A 67 -7.91 -13.66 11.25
C SER A 67 -8.29 -12.17 11.33
N PRO A 68 -7.39 -11.23 10.95
CA PRO A 68 -7.66 -9.81 11.12
C PRO A 68 -8.74 -9.36 10.14
N ARG A 69 -9.62 -8.45 10.58
CA ARG A 69 -10.62 -7.83 9.69
C ARG A 69 -9.96 -6.94 8.62
N TYR A 70 -8.86 -6.27 8.97
CA TYR A 70 -8.14 -5.36 8.08
C TYR A 70 -6.66 -5.71 8.04
N PHE A 71 -6.07 -5.68 6.86
CA PHE A 71 -4.64 -5.89 6.65
C PHE A 71 -4.08 -4.87 5.67
N ARG A 72 -2.93 -4.28 5.98
CA ARG A 72 -2.26 -3.32 5.10
C ARG A 72 -1.03 -3.95 4.46
N GLN A 73 -1.07 -4.12 3.15
CA GLN A 73 0.13 -4.44 2.38
C GLN A 73 0.87 -3.12 2.13
N HIS A 74 2.05 -3.01 2.76
CA HIS A 74 2.96 -1.87 2.73
C HIS A 74 2.46 -0.61 3.48
N VAL A 75 3.05 -0.42 4.67
CA VAL A 75 3.24 0.90 5.29
C VAL A 75 4.53 1.55 4.76
N SER A 76 5.47 0.73 4.29
CA SER A 76 6.71 1.12 3.63
C SER A 76 7.05 0.15 2.50
N GLY A 77 7.82 0.63 1.53
CA GLY A 77 8.11 -0.07 0.28
C GLY A 77 6.95 0.05 -0.70
N ASP A 78 7.01 -0.73 -1.77
CA ASP A 78 5.98 -0.80 -2.79
C ASP A 78 5.91 -2.23 -3.33
N ILE A 79 4.94 -2.48 -4.20
CA ILE A 79 4.75 -3.72 -4.94
C ILE A 79 5.98 -3.95 -5.84
N ARG A 80 6.64 -5.12 -5.70
CA ARG A 80 7.93 -5.35 -6.35
C ARG A 80 7.83 -5.60 -7.86
N ASP A 81 6.87 -6.41 -8.27
CA ASP A 81 6.69 -6.83 -9.66
C ASP A 81 5.30 -7.44 -9.87
N GLN A 82 4.96 -7.77 -11.12
CA GLN A 82 3.65 -8.33 -11.47
C GLN A 82 3.39 -9.70 -10.82
N ASP A 83 4.41 -10.52 -10.55
CA ASP A 83 4.24 -11.78 -9.83
C ASP A 83 3.89 -11.55 -8.36
N TYR A 84 4.60 -10.62 -7.69
CA TYR A 84 4.28 -10.18 -6.34
C TYR A 84 2.81 -9.71 -6.26
N PHE A 85 2.36 -8.91 -7.24
CA PHE A 85 0.99 -8.44 -7.29
C PHE A 85 -0.03 -9.57 -7.51
N LYS A 86 0.26 -10.54 -8.39
CA LYS A 86 -0.56 -11.75 -8.57
C LYS A 86 -0.70 -12.55 -7.28
N ARG A 87 0.38 -12.65 -6.50
CA ARG A 87 0.38 -13.33 -5.19
C ARG A 87 -0.39 -12.55 -4.13
N MET A 88 -0.32 -11.21 -4.10
CA MET A 88 -1.22 -10.39 -3.28
C MET A 88 -2.69 -10.69 -3.58
N LYS A 89 -3.07 -10.77 -4.87
CA LYS A 89 -4.42 -11.16 -5.29
C LYS A 89 -4.79 -12.58 -4.85
N SER A 90 -3.85 -13.52 -4.91
CA SER A 90 -4.06 -14.90 -4.45
C SER A 90 -4.36 -14.95 -2.95
N VAL A 91 -3.51 -14.30 -2.14
CA VAL A 91 -3.72 -14.20 -0.68
C VAL A 91 -5.08 -13.59 -0.38
N ALA A 92 -5.45 -12.48 -1.02
CA ALA A 92 -6.74 -11.86 -0.76
C ALA A 92 -7.92 -12.80 -1.03
N ARG A 93 -7.88 -13.60 -2.11
CA ARG A 93 -8.93 -14.59 -2.41
C ARG A 93 -9.00 -15.72 -1.39
N SER A 94 -7.86 -16.15 -0.84
CA SER A 94 -7.80 -17.21 0.18
C SER A 94 -8.35 -16.75 1.54
N PHE A 95 -8.38 -15.43 1.80
CA PHE A 95 -8.83 -14.86 3.08
C PHE A 95 -9.98 -13.86 2.88
N PRO A 96 -11.18 -14.31 2.44
CA PRO A 96 -12.29 -13.42 2.10
C PRO A 96 -12.85 -12.63 3.30
N GLY A 97 -12.58 -13.06 4.53
CA GLY A 97 -12.95 -12.33 5.76
C GLY A 97 -12.04 -11.15 6.11
N THR A 98 -10.94 -10.97 5.39
CA THR A 98 -10.00 -9.86 5.58
C THR A 98 -10.11 -8.88 4.42
N SER A 99 -10.26 -7.59 4.74
CA SER A 99 -10.12 -6.51 3.75
C SER A 99 -8.65 -6.09 3.67
N PHE A 100 -8.10 -6.10 2.46
CA PHE A 100 -6.72 -5.74 2.15
C PHE A 100 -6.63 -4.36 1.52
N LEU A 101 -5.56 -3.63 1.85
CA LEU A 101 -5.25 -2.32 1.30
C LEU A 101 -3.78 -2.22 0.95
N ALA A 102 -3.48 -1.71 -0.25
CA ALA A 102 -2.14 -1.24 -0.60
C ALA A 102 -2.23 0.10 -1.33
N PHE A 103 -1.25 0.96 -1.05
CA PHE A 103 -0.97 2.15 -1.86
C PHE A 103 0.23 1.84 -2.75
N THR A 104 0.21 2.28 -4.00
CA THR A 104 1.31 1.99 -4.93
C THR A 104 1.57 3.13 -5.91
N LYS A 105 2.84 3.30 -6.31
CA LYS A 105 3.27 4.11 -7.45
C LYS A 105 3.64 3.25 -8.67
N ARG A 106 3.35 1.95 -8.63
CA ARG A 106 3.62 1.01 -9.72
C ARG A 106 2.54 1.06 -10.79
N TYR A 107 2.56 2.14 -11.56
CA TYR A 107 1.61 2.37 -12.65
C TYR A 107 1.77 1.39 -13.82
N ASP A 108 2.89 0.66 -13.85
CA ASP A 108 3.24 -0.36 -14.85
C ASP A 108 2.55 -1.72 -14.64
N LEU A 109 1.84 -1.92 -13.52
CA LEU A 109 1.22 -3.20 -13.20
C LEU A 109 -0.13 -3.40 -13.91
N GLU A 110 -0.45 -4.66 -14.19
CA GLU A 110 -1.76 -5.04 -14.72
C GLU A 110 -2.76 -5.28 -13.57
N PHE A 111 -3.61 -4.29 -13.34
CA PHE A 111 -4.60 -4.29 -12.25
C PHE A 111 -5.86 -5.13 -12.51
N GLY A 112 -6.02 -5.76 -13.66
CA GLY A 112 -7.22 -6.54 -13.98
C GLY A 112 -7.49 -7.72 -13.02
N ASN A 113 -8.76 -8.16 -12.99
CA ASN A 113 -9.26 -9.29 -12.22
C ASN A 113 -9.02 -9.16 -10.70
N MET A 114 -9.34 -7.99 -10.13
CA MET A 114 -9.17 -7.72 -8.70
C MET A 114 -10.12 -8.55 -7.82
N PRO A 115 -9.64 -9.14 -6.71
CA PRO A 115 -10.51 -9.63 -5.65
C PRO A 115 -11.31 -8.47 -5.03
N SER A 116 -12.59 -8.70 -4.69
CA SER A 116 -13.45 -7.65 -4.11
C SER A 116 -12.97 -7.15 -2.74
N ASN A 117 -12.18 -7.95 -2.02
CA ASN A 117 -11.62 -7.61 -0.72
C ASN A 117 -10.18 -7.09 -0.79
N LEU A 118 -9.64 -6.77 -1.98
CA LEU A 118 -8.34 -6.14 -2.13
C LEU A 118 -8.50 -4.77 -2.79
N ASN A 119 -8.32 -3.71 -1.99
CA ASN A 119 -8.34 -2.35 -2.49
C ASN A 119 -6.93 -1.85 -2.80
N ILE A 120 -6.73 -1.38 -4.04
CA ILE A 120 -5.48 -0.78 -4.50
C ILE A 120 -5.73 0.69 -4.77
N VAL A 121 -4.89 1.53 -4.17
CA VAL A 121 -4.99 2.98 -4.29
C VAL A 121 -3.71 3.52 -4.94
N ILE A 122 -3.88 4.18 -6.09
CA ILE A 122 -2.79 4.77 -6.87
C ILE A 122 -2.29 6.02 -6.15
N SER A 123 -1.04 6.01 -5.70
CA SER A 123 -0.48 7.09 -4.88
C SER A 123 0.10 8.17 -5.76
N MET A 124 -0.62 9.27 -5.94
CA MET A 124 -0.21 10.41 -6.74
C MET A 124 0.80 11.30 -6.00
N TRP A 125 1.80 11.79 -6.72
CA TRP A 125 2.70 12.84 -6.26
C TRP A 125 2.49 14.15 -7.04
N THR A 126 2.72 15.28 -6.38
CA THR A 126 2.64 16.60 -6.99
C THR A 126 3.50 16.66 -8.25
N GLY A 127 2.92 17.15 -9.34
CA GLY A 127 3.62 17.31 -10.63
C GLY A 127 3.64 16.06 -11.54
N GLU A 128 3.27 14.88 -11.04
CA GLU A 128 3.16 13.68 -11.91
C GLU A 128 1.97 13.77 -12.87
N THR A 129 2.08 13.20 -14.06
CA THR A 129 0.89 12.99 -14.90
C THR A 129 -0.02 11.95 -14.25
N ILE A 130 -1.34 12.09 -14.44
CA ILE A 130 -2.29 11.08 -13.97
C ILE A 130 -2.11 9.84 -14.87
N PRO A 131 -1.72 8.69 -14.32
CA PRO A 131 -1.50 7.50 -15.11
C PRO A 131 -2.83 6.86 -15.50
N ASP A 132 -2.89 6.25 -16.69
CA ASP A 132 -4.02 5.42 -17.11
C ASP A 132 -3.99 4.08 -16.36
N THR A 133 -4.51 4.10 -15.15
CA THR A 133 -4.50 2.98 -14.18
C THR A 133 -5.90 2.42 -13.97
N GLN A 134 -6.76 2.51 -15.00
CA GLN A 134 -8.19 2.27 -14.89
C GLN A 134 -8.85 3.25 -13.89
N ASP A 135 -10.12 3.02 -13.55
CA ASP A 135 -10.88 3.81 -12.56
C ASP A 135 -10.47 3.55 -11.10
N LEU A 136 -9.21 3.13 -10.87
CA LEU A 136 -8.72 2.88 -9.52
C LEU A 136 -8.70 4.17 -8.68
N PRO A 137 -9.06 4.06 -7.39
CA PRO A 137 -8.87 5.09 -6.37
C PRO A 137 -7.50 5.76 -6.43
N LYS A 138 -7.44 7.08 -6.27
CA LYS A 138 -6.18 7.82 -6.16
C LYS A 138 -6.00 8.40 -4.77
N ALA A 139 -4.77 8.35 -4.28
CA ALA A 139 -4.32 9.02 -3.07
C ALA A 139 -3.43 10.20 -3.43
N TRP A 140 -3.97 11.40 -3.28
CA TRP A 140 -3.33 12.65 -3.61
C TRP A 140 -2.50 13.15 -2.42
N MET A 141 -1.18 13.19 -2.57
CA MET A 141 -0.33 13.92 -1.63
C MET A 141 -0.54 15.42 -1.84
N GLN A 142 -0.95 16.13 -0.80
CA GLN A 142 -1.20 17.56 -0.84
C GLN A 142 -0.22 18.30 0.07
N ASP A 143 0.60 19.15 -0.53
CA ASP A 143 1.60 20.00 0.12
C ASP A 143 1.30 21.51 -0.03
N GLY A 144 0.13 21.85 -0.55
CA GLY A 144 -0.30 23.20 -0.90
C GLY A 144 -0.22 23.52 -2.39
N SER A 145 0.37 22.63 -3.21
CA SER A 145 0.58 22.87 -4.63
C SER A 145 -0.08 21.85 -5.57
N GLU A 146 -0.68 20.77 -5.05
CA GLU A 146 -1.41 19.80 -5.87
C GLU A 146 -2.77 20.40 -6.29
N THR A 147 -3.02 20.44 -7.60
CA THR A 147 -4.15 21.12 -8.25
C THR A 147 -5.09 20.18 -8.98
N LYS A 148 -4.74 18.89 -9.11
CA LYS A 148 -5.52 17.87 -9.84
C LYS A 148 -6.46 17.06 -8.96
N ILE A 149 -6.62 17.42 -7.69
CA ILE A 149 -7.53 16.73 -6.76
C ILE A 149 -8.97 16.91 -7.24
N PRO A 150 -9.76 15.84 -7.42
CA PRO A 150 -11.14 15.96 -7.87
C PRO A 150 -12.05 16.56 -6.80
N ASP A 151 -13.18 17.17 -7.21
CA ASP A 151 -14.16 17.76 -6.29
C ASP A 151 -14.71 16.75 -5.27
N VAL A 152 -14.90 15.51 -5.71
CA VAL A 152 -15.42 14.41 -4.89
C VAL A 152 -14.26 13.58 -4.34
N HIS A 153 -13.81 13.95 -3.14
CA HIS A 153 -12.74 13.28 -2.41
C HIS A 153 -13.04 13.21 -0.91
N PHE A 154 -12.25 12.45 -0.16
CA PHE A 154 -12.20 12.58 1.29
C PHE A 154 -10.80 12.95 1.77
N ILE A 155 -10.74 13.71 2.88
CA ILE A 155 -9.48 14.09 3.52
C ILE A 155 -9.11 13.04 4.56
N CYS A 156 -7.89 12.50 4.45
CA CYS A 156 -7.36 11.53 5.40
C CYS A 156 -6.99 12.20 6.72
N THR A 157 -7.42 11.60 7.83
CA THR A 157 -7.11 12.05 9.19
C THR A 157 -5.83 11.44 9.76
N GLY A 158 -5.22 10.48 9.06
CA GLY A 158 -4.10 9.66 9.57
C GLY A 158 -4.50 8.59 10.59
N LEU A 159 -5.74 8.60 11.10
CA LEU A 159 -6.24 7.70 12.14
C LEU A 159 -6.80 6.39 11.56
N CYS A 160 -5.92 5.60 10.93
CA CYS A 160 -6.33 4.40 10.19
C CYS A 160 -7.05 3.36 11.07
N ASP A 161 -6.73 3.29 12.37
CA ASP A 161 -7.28 2.33 13.34
C ASP A 161 -8.68 2.68 13.87
N SER A 162 -9.28 3.76 13.36
CA SER A 162 -10.69 4.10 13.60
C SER A 162 -11.44 4.46 12.31
N CYS A 163 -10.73 4.91 11.27
CA CYS A 163 -11.35 5.39 10.03
C CYS A 163 -11.74 4.29 9.05
N TYR A 164 -10.82 3.36 8.72
CA TYR A 164 -11.01 2.23 7.78
C TYR A 164 -11.45 2.55 6.33
N LYS A 165 -11.77 3.80 5.99
CA LYS A 165 -12.32 4.19 4.66
C LYS A 165 -11.48 3.71 3.48
N CYS A 166 -10.15 3.78 3.57
CA CYS A 166 -9.26 3.40 2.48
C CYS A 166 -9.42 1.92 2.05
N TRP A 167 -9.94 1.03 2.91
CA TRP A 167 -10.20 -0.37 2.53
C TRP A 167 -11.46 -0.54 1.67
N HIS A 168 -12.28 0.51 1.53
CA HIS A 168 -13.63 0.45 0.93
C HIS A 168 -13.85 1.53 -0.14
N LEU A 169 -12.81 2.15 -0.71
CA LEU A 169 -12.97 3.24 -1.70
C LEU A 169 -13.56 2.81 -3.05
N THR A 170 -13.66 1.51 -3.27
CA THR A 170 -14.30 0.91 -4.45
C THR A 170 -15.77 0.57 -4.21
N GLU A 171 -16.28 0.73 -2.99
CA GLU A 171 -17.69 0.59 -2.63
C GLU A 171 -18.34 1.99 -2.71
N ASP A 172 -19.50 2.11 -3.37
CA ASP A 172 -20.22 3.35 -3.72
C ASP A 172 -19.84 4.61 -2.89
N GLY A 173 -19.13 5.57 -3.51
CA GLY A 173 -18.64 6.78 -2.84
C GLY A 173 -17.49 7.51 -3.54
N PRO A 174 -16.84 8.50 -2.88
CA PRO A 174 -15.64 9.15 -3.40
C PRO A 174 -14.52 8.12 -3.59
N LYS A 175 -14.02 8.03 -4.82
CA LYS A 175 -12.94 7.10 -5.18
C LYS A 175 -11.59 7.55 -4.62
N ASP A 176 -11.43 8.84 -4.29
CA ASP A 176 -10.11 9.42 -4.03
C ASP A 176 -9.92 9.93 -2.59
N VAL A 177 -8.68 9.84 -2.11
CA VAL A 177 -8.23 10.31 -0.79
C VAL A 177 -7.20 11.42 -0.92
N VAL A 178 -7.27 12.42 -0.06
CA VAL A 178 -6.23 13.44 0.09
C VAL A 178 -5.41 13.16 1.34
N LEU A 179 -4.09 13.08 1.17
CA LEU A 179 -3.10 12.90 2.22
C LEU A 179 -2.34 14.22 2.40
N MET A 180 -2.57 14.90 3.53
CA MET A 180 -1.83 16.13 3.83
C MET A 180 -0.36 15.80 4.15
N LYS A 181 0.57 16.52 3.51
CA LYS A 181 1.99 16.48 3.88
C LYS A 181 2.16 17.14 5.25
N HIS A 182 2.90 16.49 6.14
CA HIS A 182 3.19 16.96 7.51
C HIS A 182 4.69 17.07 7.74
#